data_AF-A0ABD6EXW5-F1
#
_entry.id   AF-A0ABD6EXW5-F1
#
_cell.length_a   1.000
_cell.length_b   1.000
_cell.length_c   1.000
_cell.angle_alpha   90.00
_cell.angle_beta   90.00
_cell.angle_gamma   90.00
#
_symmetry.space_group_name_H-M   'P 1'
#
loop_
_entity.id
_entity.type
_entity.pdbx_description
1 polymer ?
#
loop_
_entity_poly.entity_id
_entity_poly.type
_entity_poly.pdbx_seq_one_letter_code
_entity_poly.pdbx_strand_id
1 'polypeptide(L)'
;MNPHVSAGTITAYYQTKFPNEVFLVEELPIFALIGVLSGLFGAFFVLIHRRIEYCRRTNRIFRRIFGKNPLIFTIVMAVFIGAATFPNGLGKYFAGKLTFGQTLADFISNCSLSQLNHSDRGCPPEMIERWTGESQSPLSPLLSLSLYFVFYYFVVAICVSLAVPAGIFVPSFVIGACGGRILGELMAILYPDGIRGPGAPQIFPGLYAVVGESLTVMFYARLCDVSEKIGGA
;
A
#
# COMPACT_ATOMS: atom_id res chain seq x y z
N MET A 1 4.10 22.17 14.67
CA MET A 1 3.71 22.55 16.04
C MET A 1 3.25 21.28 16.76
N ASN A 2 4.03 20.77 17.72
CA ASN A 2 3.70 19.56 18.48
C ASN A 2 2.50 19.85 19.41
N PRO A 3 1.38 19.10 19.33
CA PRO A 3 0.33 19.25 20.32
C PRO A 3 0.79 18.61 21.63
N HIS A 4 0.60 19.34 22.74
CA HIS A 4 0.80 18.86 24.09
C HIS A 4 0.13 17.50 24.29
N VAL A 5 0.95 16.49 24.59
CA VAL A 5 0.51 15.18 25.05
C VAL A 5 -0.05 15.36 26.46
N SER A 6 -1.38 15.45 26.58
CA SER A 6 -2.05 15.32 27.88
C SER A 6 -1.77 13.91 28.41
N ALA A 7 -0.97 13.83 29.48
CA ALA A 7 -0.60 12.60 30.17
C ALA A 7 -1.88 11.86 30.62
N GLY A 8 -2.25 10.80 29.89
CA GLY A 8 -3.40 9.93 30.23
C GLY A 8 -4.41 9.67 29.11
N THR A 9 -4.28 10.30 27.94
CA THR A 9 -5.17 9.98 26.80
C THR A 9 -4.53 8.91 25.92
N ILE A 10 -5.16 7.73 25.83
CA ILE A 10 -4.81 6.70 24.85
C ILE A 10 -5.19 7.24 23.47
N THR A 11 -4.21 7.73 22.72
CA THR A 11 -4.40 8.18 21.34
C THR A 11 -4.06 7.05 20.39
N ALA A 12 -4.87 6.85 19.35
CA ALA A 12 -4.54 5.87 18.33
C ALA A 12 -3.26 6.30 17.59
N TYR A 13 -2.41 5.34 17.25
CA TYR A 13 -1.12 5.59 16.59
C TYR A 13 -1.29 6.30 15.21
N TYR A 14 -2.41 6.05 14.53
CA TYR A 14 -2.82 6.76 13.31
C TYR A 14 -4.14 7.52 13.55
N GLN A 15 -4.05 8.79 13.93
CA GLN A 15 -5.21 9.68 14.07
C GLN A 15 -5.58 10.28 12.71
N THR A 16 -6.81 10.07 12.26
CA THR A 16 -7.36 10.70 11.06
C THR A 16 -8.40 11.76 11.46
N LYS A 17 -8.35 12.93 10.83
CA LYS A 17 -9.30 14.03 11.11
C LYS A 17 -10.17 14.25 9.88
N PHE A 18 -11.24 13.48 9.81
CA PHE A 18 -12.25 13.58 8.74
C PHE A 18 -13.40 14.51 9.19
N PRO A 19 -13.94 15.39 8.31
CA PRO A 19 -15.13 16.18 8.62
C PRO A 19 -16.39 15.30 8.74
N ASN A 20 -17.46 15.78 9.39
CA ASN A 20 -18.64 14.94 9.68
C ASN A 20 -19.47 14.53 8.43
N GLU A 21 -19.28 15.17 7.27
CA GLU A 21 -19.96 14.85 6.00
C GLU A 21 -18.97 14.25 4.98
N VAL A 22 -18.43 13.08 5.29
CA VAL A 22 -17.39 12.42 4.47
C VAL A 22 -17.88 11.38 3.49
N PHE A 23 -19.10 10.88 3.64
CA PHE A 23 -19.64 9.85 2.77
C PHE A 23 -20.85 10.37 2.02
N LEU A 24 -20.76 10.34 0.70
CA LEU A 24 -21.91 10.54 -0.18
C LEU A 24 -22.49 9.18 -0.58
N VAL A 25 -23.81 9.09 -0.70
CA VAL A 25 -24.50 7.87 -1.14
C VAL A 25 -24.02 7.47 -2.55
N GLU A 26 -23.64 8.46 -3.34
CA GLU A 26 -23.08 8.33 -4.68
C GLU A 26 -21.68 7.69 -4.69
N GLU A 27 -20.96 7.68 -3.56
CA GLU A 27 -19.65 7.02 -3.43
C GLU A 27 -19.77 5.51 -3.11
N LEU A 28 -20.94 5.05 -2.64
CA LEU A 28 -21.16 3.66 -2.26
C LEU A 28 -20.86 2.64 -3.38
N PRO A 29 -21.24 2.87 -4.66
CA PRO A 29 -20.87 1.97 -5.75
C PRO A 29 -19.36 1.87 -5.94
N ILE A 30 -18.62 2.95 -5.70
CA ILE A 30 -17.16 2.98 -5.81
C ILE A 30 -16.55 2.18 -4.66
N PHE A 31 -17.03 2.34 -3.43
CA PHE A 31 -16.57 1.52 -2.30
C PHE A 31 -16.88 0.03 -2.50
N ALA A 32 -18.03 -0.31 -3.09
CA ALA A 32 -18.34 -1.68 -3.47
C ALA A 32 -17.36 -2.22 -4.52
N LEU A 33 -17.00 -1.41 -5.53
CA LEU A 33 -16.00 -1.78 -6.53
C LEU A 33 -14.61 -1.99 -5.91
N ILE A 34 -14.19 -1.14 -4.95
CA ILE A 34 -12.94 -1.32 -4.20
C ILE A 34 -12.95 -2.67 -3.46
N GLY A 35 -14.07 -3.02 -2.84
CA GLY A 35 -14.26 -4.33 -2.20
C GLY A 35 -14.07 -5.49 -3.17
N VAL A 36 -14.72 -5.45 -4.33
CA VAL A 36 -14.59 -6.51 -5.35
C VAL A 36 -13.16 -6.61 -5.87
N LEU A 37 -12.53 -5.48 -6.20
CA LEU A 37 -11.15 -5.45 -6.69
C LEU A 37 -10.17 -5.95 -5.63
N SER A 38 -10.30 -5.51 -4.37
CA SER A 38 -9.46 -5.97 -3.27
C SER A 38 -9.58 -7.48 -3.03
N GLY A 39 -10.77 -8.05 -3.19
CA GLY A 39 -11.00 -9.50 -3.09
C GLY A 39 -10.35 -10.27 -4.23
N LEU A 40 -10.45 -9.74 -5.47
CA LEU A 40 -9.81 -10.33 -6.64
C LEU A 40 -8.28 -10.29 -6.53
N PHE A 41 -7.70 -9.14 -6.16
CA PHE A 41 -6.27 -9.01 -5.91
C PHE A 41 -5.81 -9.89 -4.75
N GLY A 42 -6.59 -9.96 -3.66
CA GLY A 42 -6.34 -10.89 -2.57
C GLY A 42 -6.27 -12.35 -3.05
N ALA A 43 -7.26 -12.81 -3.83
CA ALA A 43 -7.26 -14.15 -4.39
C ALA A 43 -6.09 -14.40 -5.35
N PHE A 44 -5.77 -13.43 -6.20
CA PHE A 44 -4.62 -13.50 -7.11
C PHE A 44 -3.29 -13.62 -6.36
N PHE A 45 -3.14 -12.90 -5.25
CA PHE A 45 -1.97 -12.99 -4.38
C PHE A 45 -1.79 -14.41 -3.81
N VAL A 46 -2.87 -15.06 -3.37
CA VAL A 46 -2.82 -16.47 -2.90
C VAL A 46 -2.32 -17.39 -4.00
N LEU A 47 -2.84 -17.21 -5.21
CA LEU A 47 -2.47 -18.05 -6.35
C LEU A 47 -0.99 -17.88 -6.68
N ILE A 48 -0.49 -16.64 -6.67
CA ILE A 48 0.94 -16.34 -6.83
C ILE A 48 1.76 -17.01 -5.73
N HIS A 49 1.40 -16.80 -4.46
CA HIS A 49 2.11 -17.39 -3.32
C HIS A 49 2.16 -18.92 -3.41
N ARG A 50 1.01 -19.56 -3.67
CA ARG A 50 0.92 -21.01 -3.89
C ARG A 50 1.75 -21.47 -5.09
N ARG A 51 1.79 -20.68 -6.17
CA ARG A 51 2.58 -21.00 -7.36
C ARG A 51 4.08 -20.87 -7.09
N ILE A 52 4.51 -19.87 -6.33
CA ILE A 52 5.91 -19.70 -5.91
C ILE A 52 6.33 -20.89 -5.05
N GLU A 53 5.52 -21.27 -4.06
CA GLU A 53 5.82 -22.42 -3.20
C GLU A 53 5.87 -23.74 -3.97
N TYR A 54 4.93 -23.93 -4.90
CA TYR A 54 4.93 -25.10 -5.78
C TYR A 54 6.18 -25.14 -6.68
N CYS A 55 6.56 -24.00 -7.26
CA CYS A 55 7.77 -23.88 -8.06
C CYS A 55 9.03 -24.17 -7.24
N ARG A 56 9.08 -23.67 -5.99
CA ARG A 56 10.16 -23.90 -5.03
C ARG A 56 10.38 -25.39 -4.74
N ARG A 57 9.29 -26.15 -4.59
CA ARG A 57 9.35 -27.60 -4.32
C ARG A 57 9.64 -28.45 -5.56
N THR A 58 9.04 -28.09 -6.69
CA THR A 58 9.04 -28.92 -7.91
C THR A 58 10.24 -28.66 -8.81
N ASN A 59 10.74 -27.42 -8.87
CA ASN A 59 11.74 -27.05 -9.86
C ASN A 59 13.13 -27.59 -9.48
N ARG A 60 13.65 -28.52 -10.30
CA ARG A 60 14.97 -29.14 -10.12
C ARG A 60 16.11 -28.12 -10.19
N ILE A 61 15.96 -27.08 -11.01
CA ILE A 61 16.96 -26.00 -11.15
C ILE A 61 17.04 -25.21 -9.85
N PHE A 62 15.89 -24.89 -9.24
CA PHE A 62 15.83 -24.18 -7.97
C PHE A 62 16.51 -24.97 -6.85
N ARG A 63 16.21 -26.27 -6.74
CA ARG A 63 16.88 -27.16 -5.77
C ARG A 63 18.38 -27.31 -6.02
N ARG A 64 18.82 -27.18 -7.27
CA ARG A 64 20.24 -27.24 -7.65
C ARG A 64 21.00 -25.96 -7.28
N ILE A 65 20.36 -24.80 -7.42
CA ILE A 65 20.95 -23.49 -7.12
C ILE A 65 20.96 -23.19 -5.61
N PHE A 66 19.85 -23.43 -4.91
CA PHE A 66 19.69 -23.05 -3.51
C PHE A 66 19.97 -24.17 -2.51
N GLY A 67 20.27 -25.38 -3.00
CA GLY A 67 20.57 -26.55 -2.18
C GLY A 67 19.37 -26.99 -1.32
N LYS A 68 19.66 -27.76 -0.26
CA LYS A 68 18.64 -28.21 0.72
C LYS A 68 18.37 -27.17 1.82
N ASN A 69 19.20 -26.14 1.95
CA ASN A 69 19.15 -25.20 3.07
C ASN A 69 18.28 -23.98 2.73
N PRO A 70 17.11 -23.81 3.37
CA PRO A 70 16.19 -22.71 3.05
C PRO A 70 16.78 -21.33 3.38
N LEU A 71 17.78 -21.26 4.27
CA LEU A 71 18.45 -20.02 4.66
C LEU A 71 19.24 -19.35 3.52
N ILE A 72 19.87 -20.14 2.65
CA ILE A 72 20.66 -19.59 1.53
C ILE A 72 19.74 -18.84 0.56
N PHE A 73 18.56 -19.41 0.30
CA PHE A 73 17.53 -18.75 -0.50
C PHE A 73 17.07 -17.44 0.13
N THR A 74 16.79 -17.42 1.43
CA THR A 74 16.43 -16.20 2.17
C THR A 74 17.49 -15.13 2.04
N ILE A 75 18.77 -15.46 2.22
CA ILE A 75 19.88 -14.49 2.14
C ILE A 75 19.98 -13.91 0.72
N VAL A 76 19.94 -14.75 -0.31
CA VAL A 76 20.04 -14.29 -1.71
C VAL A 76 18.84 -13.40 -2.07
N MET A 77 17.63 -13.78 -1.68
CA MET A 77 16.43 -12.96 -1.92
C MET A 77 16.50 -11.65 -1.14
N ALA A 78 16.98 -11.64 0.10
CA ALA A 78 17.15 -10.42 0.88
C ALA A 78 18.15 -9.46 0.22
N VAL A 79 19.27 -9.97 -0.29
CA VAL A 79 20.25 -9.16 -1.05
C VAL A 79 19.62 -8.61 -2.33
N PHE A 80 18.86 -9.43 -3.07
CA PHE A 80 18.19 -9.00 -4.29
C PHE A 80 17.14 -7.91 -4.03
N ILE A 81 16.28 -8.09 -3.02
CA ILE A 81 15.26 -7.12 -2.64
C ILE A 81 15.92 -5.85 -2.08
N GLY A 82 16.99 -5.97 -1.30
CA GLY A 82 17.77 -4.83 -0.81
C GLY A 82 18.41 -4.02 -1.93
N ALA A 83 18.98 -4.68 -2.94
CA ALA A 83 19.51 -4.03 -4.12
C ALA A 83 18.40 -3.34 -4.96
N ALA A 84 17.25 -4.00 -5.11
CA ALA A 84 16.10 -3.42 -5.80
C ALA A 84 15.52 -2.20 -5.06
N THR A 85 15.49 -2.24 -3.72
CA THR A 85 14.93 -1.16 -2.88
C THR A 85 15.94 -0.05 -2.59
N PHE A 86 17.14 -0.12 -3.18
CA PHE A 86 18.19 0.86 -2.91
C PHE A 86 17.71 2.28 -3.26
N PRO A 87 17.73 3.24 -2.31
CA PRO A 87 17.04 4.52 -2.45
C PRO A 87 17.62 5.40 -3.56
N ASN A 88 18.92 5.27 -3.84
CA ASN A 88 19.58 6.01 -4.93
C ASN A 88 19.48 5.29 -6.29
N GLY A 89 18.90 4.08 -6.32
CA GLY A 89 18.67 3.30 -7.53
C GLY A 89 17.19 3.28 -7.90
N LEU A 90 16.64 2.07 -8.07
CA LEU A 90 15.23 1.88 -8.41
C LEU A 90 14.28 2.38 -7.31
N GLY A 91 14.73 2.39 -6.05
CA GLY A 91 13.95 2.88 -4.91
C GLY A 91 13.53 4.35 -5.01
N LYS A 92 14.19 5.17 -5.86
CA LYS A 92 13.79 6.56 -6.11
C LYS A 92 12.38 6.67 -6.72
N TYR A 93 11.94 5.69 -7.51
CA TYR A 93 10.67 5.73 -8.24
C TYR A 93 9.45 5.31 -7.41
N PHE A 94 9.66 4.52 -6.36
CA PHE A 94 8.60 4.00 -5.49
C PHE A 94 8.86 4.33 -4.02
N ALA A 95 9.45 5.49 -3.73
CA ALA A 95 9.66 6.00 -2.37
C ALA A 95 10.35 5.00 -1.41
N GLY A 96 11.35 4.26 -1.88
CA GLY A 96 12.07 3.22 -1.13
C GLY A 96 12.87 3.70 0.09
N LYS A 97 12.97 5.03 0.30
CA LYS A 97 13.54 5.64 1.51
C LYS A 97 12.57 5.62 2.69
N LEU A 98 11.26 5.51 2.43
CA LEU A 98 10.21 5.56 3.45
C LEU A 98 9.99 4.20 4.09
N THR A 99 9.71 4.21 5.39
CA THR A 99 9.23 3.02 6.09
C THR A 99 7.75 2.79 5.78
N PHE A 100 7.28 1.54 5.90
CA PHE A 100 5.85 1.22 5.74
C PHE A 100 4.95 2.09 6.62
N GLY A 101 5.36 2.39 7.86
CA GLY A 101 4.59 3.22 8.78
C GLY A 101 4.46 4.68 8.33
N GLN A 102 5.52 5.28 7.77
CA GLN A 102 5.51 6.64 7.23
C GLN A 102 4.70 6.71 5.93
N THR A 103 4.92 5.73 5.05
CA THR A 103 4.18 5.62 3.77
C THR A 103 2.68 5.53 4.02
N LEU A 104 2.28 4.79 5.04
CA LEU A 104 0.89 4.66 5.43
C LEU A 104 0.28 5.96 5.93
N ALA A 105 1.01 6.70 6.78
CA ALA A 105 0.57 8.01 7.25
C ALA A 105 0.38 8.99 6.07
N ASP A 106 1.29 8.94 5.09
CA ASP A 106 1.19 9.69 3.85
C ASP A 106 -0.07 9.29 3.05
N PHE A 107 -0.40 8.00 2.92
CA PHE A 107 -1.61 7.54 2.19
C PHE A 107 -2.93 7.92 2.84
N ILE A 108 -2.98 7.92 4.17
CA ILE A 108 -4.21 8.20 4.92
C ILE A 108 -4.48 9.72 5.03
N SER A 109 -3.51 10.56 4.68
CA SER A 109 -3.65 12.02 4.71
C SER A 109 -4.84 12.51 3.86
N ASN A 110 -5.56 13.54 4.30
CA ASN A 110 -6.77 14.00 3.61
C ASN A 110 -6.49 14.97 2.44
N CYS A 111 -5.23 15.28 2.18
CA CYS A 111 -4.81 16.14 1.09
C CYS A 111 -4.80 15.35 -0.24
N SER A 112 -4.74 16.05 -1.38
CA SER A 112 -4.53 15.45 -2.69
C SER A 112 -3.11 15.67 -3.17
N LEU A 113 -2.48 14.61 -3.66
CA LEU A 113 -1.14 14.64 -4.26
C LEU A 113 -1.17 15.22 -5.69
N SER A 114 -2.30 15.08 -6.40
CA SER A 114 -2.45 15.51 -7.80
C SER A 114 -2.68 17.03 -7.97
N GLN A 115 -3.05 17.72 -6.90
CA GLN A 115 -3.34 19.16 -6.89
C GLN A 115 -2.07 19.95 -6.50
N LEU A 116 -1.26 20.33 -7.49
CA LEU A 116 0.04 21.00 -7.29
C LEU A 116 -0.02 22.52 -7.05
N ASN A 117 -1.18 23.17 -7.18
CA ASN A 117 -1.28 24.63 -7.09
C ASN A 117 -2.19 25.10 -5.94
N HIS A 118 -1.57 25.64 -4.89
CA HIS A 118 -2.10 26.65 -3.95
C HIS A 118 -3.61 26.64 -3.66
N SER A 119 -4.15 25.46 -3.44
CA SER A 119 -5.51 25.25 -2.94
C SER A 119 -5.35 24.69 -1.53
N ASP A 120 -6.26 25.00 -0.60
CA ASP A 120 -6.29 24.42 0.76
C ASP A 120 -6.33 22.88 0.82
N ARG A 121 -6.34 22.22 -0.35
CA ARG A 121 -6.48 20.78 -0.59
C ARG A 121 -5.16 20.08 -0.97
N GLY A 122 -4.11 20.84 -1.31
CA GLY A 122 -2.82 20.27 -1.69
C GLY A 122 -2.06 19.68 -0.51
N CYS A 123 -1.29 18.61 -0.74
CA CYS A 123 -0.41 18.05 0.29
C CYS A 123 0.76 18.99 0.59
N PRO A 124 1.37 18.92 1.79
CA PRO A 124 2.55 19.71 2.11
C PRO A 124 3.69 19.41 1.12
N PRO A 125 4.50 20.42 0.75
CA PRO A 125 5.51 20.29 -0.31
C PRO A 125 6.52 19.17 -0.01
N GLU A 126 6.89 18.99 1.26
CA GLU A 126 7.78 17.92 1.70
C GLU A 126 7.24 16.51 1.42
N MET A 127 5.92 16.33 1.40
CA MET A 127 5.28 15.06 1.07
C MET A 127 5.23 14.89 -0.45
N ILE A 128 4.89 15.94 -1.20
CA ILE A 128 4.86 15.90 -2.66
C ILE A 128 6.24 15.52 -3.20
N GLU A 129 7.30 16.17 -2.73
CA GLU A 129 8.69 15.88 -3.13
C GLU A 129 9.11 14.42 -2.90
N ARG A 130 8.61 13.78 -1.83
CA ARG A 130 8.87 12.36 -1.55
C ARG A 130 8.26 11.43 -2.61
N TRP A 131 7.15 11.82 -3.24
CA TRP A 131 6.40 11.00 -4.19
C TRP A 131 6.62 11.38 -5.66
N THR A 132 6.89 12.65 -5.96
CA THR A 132 7.13 13.13 -7.34
C THR A 132 8.59 13.04 -7.75
N GLY A 133 9.48 12.78 -6.78
CA GLY A 133 10.92 12.81 -6.99
C GLY A 133 11.45 14.24 -7.13
N GLU A 134 12.77 14.31 -7.26
CA GLU A 134 13.53 15.55 -7.33
C GLU A 134 13.20 16.34 -8.61
N SER A 135 13.23 17.67 -8.50
CA SER A 135 12.70 18.67 -9.46
C SER A 135 13.13 18.54 -10.92
N GLN A 136 14.16 17.76 -11.23
CA GLN A 136 14.70 17.59 -12.58
C GLN A 136 13.95 16.55 -13.42
N SER A 137 13.15 15.67 -12.82
CA SER A 137 12.31 14.69 -13.54
C SER A 137 11.00 14.46 -12.78
N PRO A 138 10.00 15.36 -12.89
CA PRO A 138 8.76 15.23 -12.14
C PRO A 138 7.98 14.00 -12.62
N LEU A 139 7.91 12.98 -11.77
CA LEU A 139 6.98 11.87 -11.95
C LEU A 139 5.59 12.32 -11.52
N SER A 140 4.56 11.92 -12.25
CA SER A 140 3.19 12.16 -11.78
C SER A 140 2.97 11.37 -10.47
N PRO A 141 2.34 11.97 -9.45
CA PRO A 141 2.13 11.28 -8.18
C PRO A 141 1.35 9.97 -8.34
N LEU A 142 0.39 9.92 -9.27
CA LEU A 142 -0.31 8.67 -9.59
C LEU A 142 0.62 7.58 -10.14
N LEU A 143 1.61 7.94 -10.96
CA LEU A 143 2.54 6.98 -11.52
C LEU A 143 3.44 6.41 -10.41
N SER A 144 4.00 7.24 -9.54
CA SER A 144 4.84 6.74 -8.44
C SER A 144 4.06 5.87 -7.45
N LEU A 145 2.81 6.24 -7.12
CA LEU A 145 1.90 5.40 -6.34
C LEU A 145 1.62 4.05 -7.03
N SER A 146 1.36 4.07 -8.34
CA SER A 146 1.09 2.83 -9.09
C SER A 146 2.33 1.92 -9.15
N LEU A 147 3.52 2.49 -9.31
CA LEU A 147 4.78 1.74 -9.28
C LEU A 147 5.03 1.16 -7.88
N TYR A 148 4.77 1.92 -6.82
CA TYR A 148 4.81 1.43 -5.44
C TYR A 148 3.87 0.23 -5.25
N PHE A 149 2.61 0.37 -5.67
CA PHE A 149 1.61 -0.69 -5.54
C PHE A 149 2.07 -1.96 -6.23
N VAL A 150 2.44 -1.89 -7.51
CA VAL A 150 2.85 -3.06 -8.30
C VAL A 150 4.12 -3.70 -7.73
N PHE A 151 5.15 -2.90 -7.43
CA PHE A 151 6.43 -3.40 -6.92
C PHE A 151 6.25 -4.11 -5.58
N TYR A 152 5.64 -3.45 -4.59
CA TYR A 152 5.47 -4.04 -3.26
C TYR A 152 4.47 -5.19 -3.24
N TYR A 153 3.47 -5.19 -4.13
CA TYR A 153 2.56 -6.34 -4.28
C TYR A 153 3.31 -7.64 -4.60
N PHE A 154 4.27 -7.60 -5.52
CA PHE A 154 5.09 -8.78 -5.85
C PHE A 154 6.18 -9.06 -4.80
N VAL A 155 6.86 -8.03 -4.30
CA VAL A 155 7.92 -8.20 -3.29
C VAL A 155 7.36 -8.84 -2.02
N VAL A 156 6.18 -8.41 -1.55
CA VAL A 156 5.54 -9.01 -0.37
C VAL A 156 5.17 -10.46 -0.62
N ALA A 157 4.69 -10.83 -1.82
CA ALA A 157 4.42 -12.24 -2.16
C ALA A 157 5.69 -13.11 -2.07
N ILE A 158 6.83 -12.58 -2.50
CA ILE A 158 8.13 -13.27 -2.40
C ILE A 158 8.60 -13.34 -0.93
N CYS A 159 8.50 -12.24 -0.19
CA CYS A 159 8.91 -12.16 1.22
C CYS A 159 8.17 -13.16 2.12
N VAL A 160 6.87 -13.35 1.89
CA VAL A 160 6.04 -14.32 2.63
C VAL A 160 6.47 -15.77 2.36
N SER A 161 7.07 -16.02 1.19
CA SER A 161 7.59 -17.34 0.81
C SER A 161 8.96 -17.66 1.43
N LEU A 162 9.58 -16.70 2.13
CA LEU A 162 10.88 -16.90 2.79
C LEU A 162 10.71 -17.69 4.09
N ALA A 163 11.73 -18.47 4.44
CA ALA A 163 11.73 -19.28 5.67
C ALA A 163 12.12 -18.43 6.91
N VAL A 164 11.36 -17.35 7.16
CA VAL A 164 11.56 -16.43 8.29
C VAL A 164 10.21 -16.16 8.94
N PRO A 165 10.10 -16.20 10.28
CA PRO A 165 8.88 -15.79 10.97
C PRO A 165 8.69 -14.27 10.78
N ALA A 166 7.82 -13.89 9.85
CA ALA A 166 7.51 -12.50 9.53
C ALA A 166 5.99 -12.28 9.47
N GLY A 167 5.53 -11.15 10.02
CA GLY A 167 4.12 -10.78 9.96
C GLY A 167 3.74 -10.21 8.58
N ILE A 168 2.69 -10.77 7.97
CA ILE A 168 2.13 -10.30 6.68
C ILE A 168 1.16 -9.11 6.85
N PHE A 169 0.73 -8.83 8.07
CA PHE A 169 -0.33 -7.86 8.36
C PHE A 169 0.01 -6.43 7.91
N VAL A 170 1.14 -5.88 8.38
CA VAL A 170 1.51 -4.49 8.10
C VAL A 170 1.75 -4.23 6.60
N PRO A 171 2.51 -5.05 5.85
CA PRO A 171 2.68 -4.80 4.41
C PRO A 171 1.37 -4.87 3.63
N SER A 172 0.45 -5.77 4.01
CA SER A 172 -0.87 -5.89 3.37
C SER A 172 -1.74 -4.65 3.60
N PHE A 173 -1.69 -4.11 4.82
CA PHE A 173 -2.35 -2.85 5.20
C PHE A 173 -1.87 -1.69 4.31
N VAL A 174 -0.55 -1.56 4.14
CA VAL A 174 0.03 -0.47 3.34
C VAL A 174 -0.27 -0.61 1.85
N ILE A 175 -0.22 -1.83 1.30
CA ILE A 175 -0.58 -2.08 -0.11
C ILE A 175 -2.06 -1.77 -0.35
N GLY A 176 -2.95 -2.16 0.56
CA GLY A 176 -4.37 -1.83 0.50
C GLY A 176 -4.63 -0.33 0.57
N ALA A 177 -3.95 0.37 1.49
CA ALA A 177 -4.01 1.83 1.59
C ALA A 177 -3.53 2.52 0.30
N CYS A 178 -2.44 2.03 -0.30
CA CYS A 178 -1.93 2.54 -1.57
C CYS A 178 -2.97 2.38 -2.71
N GLY A 179 -3.55 1.18 -2.85
CA GLY A 179 -4.58 0.91 -3.87
C GLY A 179 -5.83 1.79 -3.70
N GLY A 180 -6.30 1.93 -2.46
CA GLY A 180 -7.40 2.84 -2.12
C GLY A 180 -7.05 4.30 -2.43
N ARG A 181 -5.83 4.73 -2.09
CA ARG A 181 -5.34 6.08 -2.36
C ARG A 181 -5.29 6.40 -3.86
N ILE A 182 -4.83 5.47 -4.70
CA ILE A 182 -4.81 5.64 -6.17
C ILE A 182 -6.23 5.90 -6.69
N LEU A 183 -7.22 5.14 -6.23
CA LEU A 183 -8.62 5.32 -6.62
C LEU A 183 -9.19 6.64 -6.10
N GLY A 184 -8.86 7.03 -4.87
CA GLY A 184 -9.26 8.32 -4.31
C GLY A 184 -8.68 9.52 -5.08
N GLU A 185 -7.41 9.46 -5.47
CA GLU A 185 -6.78 10.49 -6.32
C GLU A 185 -7.40 10.51 -7.72
N LEU A 186 -7.74 9.35 -8.30
CA LEU A 186 -8.46 9.28 -9.57
C LEU A 186 -9.84 9.95 -9.46
N MET A 187 -10.57 9.70 -8.38
CA MET A 187 -11.87 10.34 -8.13
C MET A 187 -11.74 11.85 -7.92
N ALA A 188 -10.70 12.31 -7.22
CA ALA A 188 -10.42 13.74 -7.06
C ALA A 188 -10.08 14.44 -8.38
N ILE A 189 -9.48 13.73 -9.35
CA ILE A 189 -9.20 14.26 -10.69
C ILE A 189 -10.46 14.27 -11.56
N LEU A 190 -11.28 13.22 -11.48
CA LEU A 190 -12.52 13.10 -12.28
C LEU A 190 -13.61 14.07 -11.81
N TYR A 191 -13.69 14.34 -10.51
CA TYR A 191 -14.72 15.19 -9.89
C TYR A 191 -14.06 16.27 -9.00
N PRO A 192 -13.40 17.27 -9.59
CA PRO A 192 -12.63 18.28 -8.84
C PRO A 192 -13.49 19.17 -7.93
N ASP A 193 -14.76 19.37 -8.27
CA ASP A 193 -15.72 20.14 -7.49
C ASP A 193 -16.53 19.29 -6.49
N GLY A 194 -16.30 17.98 -6.47
CA GLY A 194 -17.12 17.00 -5.75
C GLY A 194 -18.27 16.44 -6.60
N ILE A 195 -18.83 15.31 -6.20
CA ILE A 195 -19.81 14.55 -7.01
C ILE A 195 -21.10 15.34 -7.27
N ARG A 196 -21.51 16.20 -6.32
CA ARG A 196 -22.73 17.02 -6.43
C ARG A 196 -22.47 18.46 -6.93
N GLY A 197 -21.24 18.76 -7.37
CA GLY A 197 -20.85 20.05 -7.91
C GLY A 197 -20.39 21.09 -6.86
N PRO A 198 -20.22 22.35 -7.28
CA PRO A 198 -19.57 23.39 -6.47
C PRO A 198 -20.35 23.68 -5.17
N GLY A 199 -19.66 23.56 -4.04
CA GLY A 199 -20.23 23.76 -2.69
C GLY A 199 -20.66 22.48 -1.97
N ALA A 200 -20.58 21.31 -2.63
CA ALA A 200 -20.80 20.02 -2.00
C ALA A 200 -19.57 19.53 -1.21
N PRO A 201 -19.73 18.52 -0.31
CA PRO A 201 -18.60 17.87 0.33
C PRO A 201 -17.62 17.31 -0.71
N GLN A 202 -16.33 17.52 -0.45
CA GLN A 202 -15.26 17.20 -1.37
C GLN A 202 -14.78 15.77 -1.18
N ILE A 203 -14.16 15.22 -2.22
CA ILE A 203 -13.59 13.87 -2.21
C ILE A 203 -12.26 13.91 -1.46
N PHE A 204 -12.14 13.08 -0.43
CA PHE A 204 -10.92 12.96 0.37
C PHE A 204 -10.16 11.68 0.02
N PRO A 205 -9.01 11.73 -0.68
CA PRO A 205 -8.27 10.52 -1.08
C PRO A 205 -7.83 9.64 0.10
N GLY A 206 -7.57 10.25 1.26
CA GLY A 206 -7.24 9.52 2.50
C GLY A 206 -8.36 8.60 2.99
N LEU A 207 -9.62 8.95 2.74
CA LEU A 207 -10.77 8.11 3.08
C LEU A 207 -10.77 6.81 2.28
N TYR A 208 -10.51 6.92 0.99
CA TYR A 208 -10.43 5.78 0.07
C TYR A 208 -9.24 4.87 0.44
N ALA A 209 -8.15 5.44 0.95
CA ALA A 209 -7.02 4.68 1.47
C ALA A 209 -7.42 3.82 2.68
N VAL A 210 -8.14 4.38 3.67
CA VAL A 210 -8.62 3.64 4.85
C VAL A 210 -9.59 2.51 4.45
N VAL A 211 -10.50 2.79 3.50
CA VAL A 211 -11.42 1.77 2.99
C VAL A 211 -10.66 0.64 2.29
N GLY A 212 -9.72 0.97 1.38
CA GLY A 212 -8.93 -0.02 0.65
C GLY A 212 -8.05 -0.90 1.55
N GLU A 213 -7.50 -0.32 2.61
CA GLU A 213 -6.73 -1.00 3.64
C GLU A 213 -7.57 -2.07 4.37
N SER A 214 -8.71 -1.67 4.93
CA SER A 214 -9.56 -2.57 5.73
C SER A 214 -10.06 -3.78 4.91
N LEU A 215 -10.43 -3.56 3.66
CA LEU A 215 -10.91 -4.59 2.75
C LEU A 215 -9.80 -5.59 2.41
N THR A 216 -8.60 -5.09 2.10
CA THR A 216 -7.45 -5.95 1.76
C THR A 216 -7.05 -6.82 2.95
N VAL A 217 -6.98 -6.23 4.15
CA VAL A 217 -6.61 -6.94 5.38
C VAL A 217 -7.59 -8.07 5.70
N MET A 218 -8.90 -7.86 5.52
CA MET A 218 -9.91 -8.88 5.79
C MET A 218 -9.71 -10.14 4.94
N PHE A 219 -9.31 -9.99 3.67
CA PHE A 219 -9.01 -11.14 2.82
C PHE A 219 -7.70 -11.83 3.21
N TYR A 220 -6.65 -11.07 3.53
CA TYR A 220 -5.35 -11.62 3.92
C TYR A 220 -5.37 -12.33 5.28
N ALA A 221 -6.15 -11.86 6.25
CA ALA A 221 -6.33 -12.54 7.53
C ALA A 221 -6.87 -13.97 7.33
N ARG A 222 -7.77 -14.16 6.35
CA ARG A 222 -8.30 -15.48 6.00
C ARG A 222 -7.24 -16.38 5.36
N LEU A 223 -6.20 -15.81 4.75
CA LEU A 223 -5.07 -16.56 4.21
C LEU A 223 -4.11 -17.05 5.28
N CYS A 224 -3.89 -16.26 6.33
CA CYS A 224 -3.05 -16.67 7.45
C CYS A 224 -3.64 -17.92 8.13
N ASP A 225 -4.96 -17.95 8.34
CA ASP A 225 -5.68 -19.12 8.88
C ASP A 225 -5.56 -20.36 7.97
N VAL A 226 -5.66 -20.18 6.64
CA VAL A 226 -5.54 -21.27 5.67
C VAL A 226 -4.08 -21.75 5.53
N SER A 227 -3.10 -20.84 5.55
CA SER A 227 -1.68 -21.18 5.43
C SER A 227 -1.16 -21.90 6.67
N GLU A 228 -1.60 -21.50 7.87
CA GLU A 228 -1.28 -22.21 9.12
C GLU A 228 -1.80 -23.65 9.10
N LYS A 229 -3.02 -23.87 8.57
CA LYS A 229 -3.59 -25.21 8.38
C LYS A 229 -2.84 -26.08 7.35
N ILE A 230 -2.17 -25.47 6.37
CA ILE A 230 -1.41 -26.19 5.32
C ILE A 230 0.05 -26.41 5.74
N GLY A 231 0.65 -25.52 6.53
CA GLY A 231 2.03 -25.61 7.01
C GLY A 231 2.22 -26.51 8.24
N GLY A 232 1.13 -26.87 8.93
CA GLY A 232 1.12 -27.78 10.08
C GLY A 232 0.90 -29.26 9.75
N ALA A 233 0.98 -29.66 8.48
CA ALA A 233 0.84 -31.05 8.02
C ALA A 233 2.14 -31.58 7.40
#